data_AF-A0A0M3JEV5-F1
#
_entry.id   AF-A0A0M3JEV5-F1
#
_cell.length_a   1.000
_cell.length_b   1.000
_cell.length_c   1.000
_cell.angle_alpha   90.00
_cell.angle_beta   90.00
_cell.angle_gamma   90.00
#
_symmetry.space_group_name_H-M   'P 1'
#
loop_
_entity.id
_entity.type
_entity.pdbx_description
1 polymer ?
#
loop_
_entity_poly.entity_id
_entity_poly.type
_entity_poly.pdbx_seq_one_letter_code
_entity_poly.pdbx_strand_id
1 'polypeptide(L)' 'MLADEKLLKQLRAEKFDLGISEVISSCGFAIFDKINLEKFVGSFATNLLPSVTRQFGIDHNPSYIPGNEIKGINNSSTK' A
#
# COMPACT_ATOMS: atom_id res chain seq x y z
N MET A 1 8.73 6.03 17.18
CA MET A 1 8.39 4.59 17.29
C MET A 1 9.59 3.71 17.02
N LEU A 2 10.27 3.80 15.87
CA LEU A 2 11.46 2.98 15.57
C LEU A 2 12.70 3.28 16.44
N ALA A 3 12.74 4.44 17.11
CA ALA A 3 13.79 4.79 18.07
C ALA A 3 13.49 4.31 19.51
N ASP A 4 12.30 3.75 19.76
CA ASP A 4 11.93 3.23 21.08
C ASP A 4 12.38 1.77 21.20
N GLU A 5 13.60 1.59 21.72
CA GLU A 5 14.22 0.28 21.94
C GLU A 5 13.45 -0.59 22.94
N LYS A 6 12.74 0.01 23.90
CA LYS A 6 11.96 -0.75 24.90
C LYS A 6 10.77 -1.40 24.21
N LEU A 7 10.04 -0.63 23.40
CA LEU A 7 8.92 -1.14 22.62
C LEU A 7 9.36 -2.23 21.63
N LEU A 8 10.44 -2.03 20.88
CA LEU A 8 10.94 -3.02 19.92
C LEU A 8 11.37 -4.33 20.60
N LYS A 9 11.96 -4.26 21.80
CA LYS A 9 12.26 -5.46 22.59
C LYS A 9 11.01 -6.21 23.01
N GLN A 10 9.97 -5.49 23.45
CA GLN A 10 8.69 -6.12 23.81
C GLN A 10 8.06 -6.81 22.60
N LEU A 11 7.96 -6.12 21.46
CA LEU A 11 7.38 -6.69 20.24
C LEU A 11 8.15 -7.92 19.72
N ARG A 12 9.49 -7.94 19.84
CA ARG A 12 10.29 -9.12 19.48
C ARG A 12 10.06 -10.29 20.43
N ALA A 13 9.79 -10.03 21.71
CA ALA A 13 9.57 -11.06 22.72
C ALA A 13 8.22 -11.79 22.57
N GLU A 14 7.22 -11.12 21.97
CA GLU A 14 5.90 -11.71 21.69
C GLU A 14 5.93 -12.84 20.66
N LYS A 15 6.96 -12.89 19.79
CA LYS A 15 7.16 -13.93 18.77
C LYS A 15 5.95 -14.13 17.85
N PHE A 16 5.47 -13.03 17.26
CA PHE A 16 4.37 -13.08 16.29
C PHE A 16 4.67 -14.01 15.11
N ASP A 17 3.66 -14.75 14.66
CA ASP A 17 3.76 -15.66 13.51
C ASP A 17 3.49 -14.98 12.16
N LEU A 18 2.81 -13.83 12.18
CA LEU A 18 2.37 -13.08 11.01
C LEU A 18 2.21 -11.59 11.33
N GLY A 19 2.72 -10.73 10.46
CA GLY A 19 2.49 -9.28 10.49
C GLY A 19 1.47 -8.85 9.44
N ILE A 20 0.64 -7.86 9.75
CA ILE A 20 -0.27 -7.22 8.79
C ILE A 20 -0.03 -5.71 8.84
N SER A 21 0.23 -5.09 7.68
CA SER A 21 0.39 -3.65 7.60
C SER A 21 -0.21 -3.07 6.34
N GLU A 22 -0.69 -1.83 6.42
CA GLU A 22 -1.20 -1.09 5.27
C GLU A 22 -0.08 -0.76 4.26
N VAL A 23 -0.34 -0.97 2.98
CA VAL A 23 0.64 -0.78 1.89
C VAL A 23 0.92 0.69 1.54
N ILE A 24 0.15 1.63 2.08
CA ILE A 24 0.33 3.07 1.83
C ILE A 24 1.47 3.71 2.63
N SER A 25 2.06 3.00 3.59
CA SER A 25 3.19 3.49 4.37
C SER A 25 4.20 2.39 4.65
N SER A 26 5.49 2.75 4.69
CA SER A 26 6.57 1.81 5.01
C SER A 26 6.73 1.54 6.51
N CYS A 27 6.03 2.28 7.38
CA CYS A 27 6.28 2.28 8.82
C CYS A 27 6.08 0.91 9.48
N GLY A 28 5.01 0.19 9.14
CA GLY A 28 4.77 -1.14 9.70
C GLY A 28 5.79 -2.17 9.23
N PHE A 29 6.17 -2.13 7.96
CA PHE A 29 7.20 -3.01 7.41
C PHE A 29 8.58 -2.75 8.06
N ALA A 30 8.91 -1.49 8.35
CA ALA A 30 10.13 -1.16 9.09
C ALA A 30 10.14 -1.73 10.52
N ILE A 31 8.98 -1.85 11.17
CA ILE A 31 8.86 -2.52 12.47
C ILE A 31 9.09 -4.02 12.31
N PHE A 32 8.49 -4.65 11.29
CA PHE A 32 8.66 -6.08 11.01
C PHE A 32 10.13 -6.44 10.78
N ASP A 33 10.84 -5.64 9.99
CA ASP A 33 12.29 -5.75 9.78
C ASP A 33 13.04 -5.67 11.12
N LYS A 34 12.77 -4.64 11.93
CA LYS A 34 13.41 -4.47 13.24
C LYS A 34 13.19 -5.65 14.18
N ILE A 35 12.02 -6.30 14.16
CA ILE A 35 11.73 -7.45 15.04
C ILE A 35 12.06 -8.81 14.41
N ASN A 36 12.67 -8.86 13.22
CA ASN A 36 12.96 -10.07 12.44
C ASN A 36 11.71 -10.90 12.10
N LEU A 37 10.61 -10.24 11.74
CA LEU A 37 9.38 -10.90 11.30
C LEU A 37 9.36 -11.03 9.77
N GLU A 38 9.63 -12.24 9.26
CA GLU A 38 9.73 -12.51 7.82
C GLU A 38 8.36 -12.71 7.16
N LYS A 39 7.39 -13.23 7.91
CA LYS A 39 6.04 -13.52 7.42
C LYS A 39 5.15 -12.31 7.65
N PHE A 40 4.82 -11.59 6.57
CA PHE A 40 3.88 -10.48 6.63
C PHE A 40 3.02 -10.35 5.37
N VAL A 41 1.86 -9.73 5.52
CA VAL A 41 0.93 -9.41 4.44
C VAL A 41 0.70 -7.90 4.39
N GLY A 42 0.75 -7.35 3.18
CA GLY A 42 0.30 -6.00 2.90
C GLY A 42 -1.23 -5.96 2.74
N SER A 43 -1.91 -5.14 3.54
CA SER A 43 -3.33 -4.84 3.41
C SER A 43 -3.54 -3.49 2.73
N PHE A 44 -4.68 -3.31 2.08
CA PHE A 44 -5.11 -2.01 1.58
C PHE A 44 -6.59 -1.84 1.89
N ALA A 45 -6.90 -1.26 3.04
CA ALA A 45 -8.26 -1.12 3.56
C ALA A 45 -8.92 0.20 3.11
N THR A 46 -8.81 0.54 1.82
CA THR A 46 -9.48 1.71 1.24
C THR A 46 -10.41 1.32 0.09
N ASN A 47 -11.15 2.29 -0.42
CA ASN A 47 -11.89 2.12 -1.68
C ASN A 47 -10.93 1.78 -2.83
N LEU A 48 -11.49 1.19 -3.89
CA LEU A 48 -10.77 0.94 -5.12
C LEU A 48 -10.17 2.25 -5.67
N LEU A 49 -8.90 2.20 -6.02
CA LEU A 49 -8.24 3.33 -6.67
C LEU A 49 -8.91 3.58 -8.03
N PRO A 50 -9.10 4.86 -8.43
CA PRO A 50 -9.66 5.22 -9.74
C PRO A 50 -9.02 4.43 -10.90
N SER A 51 -7.70 4.22 -10.82
CA SER A 51 -6.91 3.48 -11.81
C SER A 51 -7.28 2.00 -11.98
N VAL A 52 -7.84 1.35 -10.96
CA VAL A 52 -8.20 -0.09 -11.00
C VAL A 52 -9.70 -0.35 -11.12
N THR A 53 -10.55 0.64 -10.82
CA THR A 53 -12.03 0.50 -10.87
C THR A 53 -12.55 -0.05 -12.19
N ARG A 54 -11.97 0.36 -13.32
CA ARG A 54 -12.34 -0.10 -14.66
C ARG A 54 -12.18 -1.62 -14.85
N GLN A 55 -11.19 -2.24 -14.21
CA GLN A 55 -10.97 -3.69 -14.29
C GLN A 55 -12.09 -4.48 -13.61
N PHE A 56 -12.79 -3.86 -12.67
CA PHE A 56 -13.92 -4.44 -11.94
C PHE A 56 -15.27 -4.05 -12.55
N GLY A 57 -15.30 -3.39 -13.72
CA GLY A 57 -16.53 -2.93 -14.37
C GLY A 57 -17.24 -1.81 -13.61
N ILE A 58 -16.52 -1.11 -12.72
CA ILE A 58 -17.06 0.00 -11.95
C ILE A 58 -16.76 1.29 -12.71
N ASP A 59 -17.81 2.00 -13.09
CA ASP A 59 -17.69 3.31 -13.70
C ASP A 59 -17.26 4.35 -12.66
N HIS A 60 -16.03 4.83 -12.79
CA HIS A 60 -15.49 5.92 -12.00
C HIS A 60 -15.47 7.19 -12.86
N ASN A 61 -16.56 7.96 -12.82
CA ASN A 61 -16.71 9.23 -13.54
C ASN A 61 -16.70 10.43 -12.57
N PRO A 62 -15.52 10.90 -12.13
CA PRO A 62 -15.44 12.10 -11.31
C PRO A 62 -15.87 13.33 -12.13
N SER A 63 -16.74 14.16 -11.56
CA SER A 63 -17.20 15.40 -12.22
C SER A 63 -16.08 16.43 -12.46
N TYR A 64 -14.90 16.24 -11.87
CA TYR A 64 -13.72 17.09 -12.03
C TYR A 64 -12.44 16.31 -11.65
N ILE A 65 -11.44 16.24 -12.54
CA ILE A 65 -10.10 15.69 -12.27
C ILE A 65 -9.08 16.82 -12.48
N PRO A 66 -8.47 17.40 -11.43
CA PRO A 66 -7.39 18.36 -11.61
C PRO A 66 -6.17 17.66 -12.26
N GLY A 67 -5.63 18.29 -13.30
CA GLY A 67 -4.84 17.64 -14.34
C GLY A 67 -3.56 16.90 -13.88
N ASN A 68 -3.50 15.59 -14.19
CA ASN A 68 -2.44 14.96 -15.01
C ASN A 68 -2.47 13.42 -15.07
N GLU A 69 -3.55 12.71 -14.73
CA GLU A 69 -3.60 11.23 -14.89
C GLU A 69 -4.16 10.73 -16.23
N ILE A 70 -4.49 11.60 -17.19
CA ILE A 70 -4.91 11.19 -18.54
C ILE A 70 -4.02 11.84 -19.60
N LYS A 71 -2.81 11.31 -19.79
CA LYS A 71 -2.32 11.12 -21.15
C LYS A 71 -2.66 9.69 -21.51
N GLY A 72 -3.77 9.54 -22.24
CA GLY A 72 -4.21 8.28 -22.78
C GLY A 72 -3.04 7.53 -23.42
N ILE A 73 -3.04 6.22 -23.21
CA ILE A 73 -2.27 5.28 -24.02
C ILE A 73 -2.85 5.39 -25.44
N ASN A 74 -2.37 6.37 -26.19
CA ASN A 74 -2.61 6.51 -27.62
C ASN A 74 -1.41 5.87 -28.32
N ASN A 75 -1.34 4.54 -28.26
CA ASN A 75 -0.61 3.80 -29.29
C ASN A 75 -1.41 3.90 -30.59
N SER A 76 -1.17 4.95 -31.36
CA SER A 76 -1.45 4.95 -32.79
C SER A 76 -0.24 5.56 -33.50
N SER A 77 0.62 4.66 -33.96
CA SER A 77 1.72 4.91 -34.88
C SER A 77 1.34 5.93 -35.96
N THR A 78 2.24 6.90 -36.11
CA THR A 78 2.69 7.46 -37.40
C THR A 78 1.87 7.07 -38.62
N LYS A 79 1.18 8.06 -39.18
CA LYS A 79 1.21 8.28 -40.62
C LYS A 79 1.51 9.74 -40.90
#